data_AF-A0A1B8EIV8-F1
#
_entry.id   AF-A0A1B8EIV8-F1
#
_cell.length_a   1.000
_cell.length_b   1.000
_cell.length_c   1.000
_cell.angle_alpha   90.00
_cell.angle_beta   90.00
_cell.angle_gamma   90.00
#
_symmetry.space_group_name_H-M   'P 1'
#
loop_
_entity.id
_entity.type
_entity.pdbx_description
1 polymer ?
#
loop_
_entity_poly.entity_id
_entity_poly.type
_entity_poly.pdbx_seq_one_letter_code
_entity_poly.pdbx_strand_id
1 'polypeptide(L)'
;MVSILVSYLAILASTFTLLSWILPQDLLLKLLRITPLISSTANLMWAADEYMFLSSWLSPAYRVQANALLPAWFATWGKKGSHVLFSSFPLSLVAGILNIFTSEDVTGKMWYGAGVAFTFAHFLYGKKALRLLAAIRNGEPKGNATESMREWIEMHLFRVVTADAPAFVSFAGALLMAIPEVS
;
A
#
# COMPACT_ATOMS: atom_id res chain seq x y z
N MET A 1 -16.28 -0.82 5.48
CA MET A 1 -15.08 -1.21 4.71
C MET A 1 -15.44 -1.98 3.44
N VAL A 2 -16.17 -3.10 3.53
CA VAL A 2 -16.58 -3.90 2.35
C VAL A 2 -17.33 -3.09 1.28
N SER A 3 -18.29 -2.25 1.69
CA SER A 3 -19.06 -1.41 0.74
C SER A 3 -18.20 -0.40 -0.04
N ILE A 4 -17.16 0.16 0.60
CA ILE A 4 -16.25 1.10 -0.07
C ILE A 4 -15.40 0.37 -1.10
N LEU A 5 -14.82 -0.77 -0.73
CA LEU A 5 -14.01 -1.59 -1.64
C LEU A 5 -14.81 -2.03 -2.88
N VAL A 6 -16.07 -2.44 -2.69
CA VAL A 6 -16.97 -2.82 -3.78
C VAL A 6 -17.25 -1.62 -4.70
N SER A 7 -17.49 -0.43 -4.16
CA SER A 7 -17.66 0.79 -4.97
C SER A 7 -16.39 1.16 -5.75
N TYR A 8 -15.21 1.01 -5.17
CA TYR A 8 -13.94 1.26 -5.87
C TYR A 8 -13.70 0.27 -7.01
N LEU A 9 -13.96 -1.02 -6.77
CA LEU A 9 -13.84 -2.05 -7.82
C LEU A 9 -14.85 -1.84 -8.94
N ALA A 10 -16.08 -1.43 -8.62
CA ALA A 10 -17.11 -1.10 -9.61
C ALA A 10 -16.75 0.13 -10.45
N ILE A 11 -16.18 1.17 -9.83
CA ILE A 11 -15.68 2.37 -10.53
C ILE A 11 -14.48 2.02 -11.41
N LEU A 12 -13.54 1.20 -10.93
CA LEU A 12 -12.40 0.74 -11.72
C LEU A 12 -12.84 -0.10 -12.93
N ALA A 13 -13.78 -1.02 -12.73
CA ALA A 13 -14.31 -1.85 -13.81
C ALA A 13 -15.08 -1.03 -14.86
N SER A 14 -15.92 -0.08 -14.42
CA SER A 14 -16.68 0.78 -15.35
C SER A 14 -15.78 1.77 -16.08
N THR A 15 -14.76 2.31 -15.40
CA THR A 15 -13.76 3.17 -16.03
C THR A 15 -12.92 2.39 -17.04
N PHE A 16 -12.47 1.18 -16.70
CA PHE A 16 -11.73 0.32 -17.64
C PHE A 16 -12.58 -0.05 -18.87
N THR A 17 -13.85 -0.38 -18.66
CA THR A 17 -14.79 -0.67 -19.76
C THR A 17 -14.95 0.55 -20.64
N LEU A 18 -15.18 1.74 -20.08
CA LEU A 18 -15.30 2.97 -20.87
C LEU A 18 -14.02 3.28 -21.65
N LEU A 19 -12.86 3.14 -21.00
CA LEU A 19 -11.56 3.39 -21.60
C LEU A 19 -11.25 2.39 -22.73
N SER A 20 -11.74 1.15 -22.66
CA SER A 20 -11.51 0.17 -23.73
C SER A 20 -12.25 0.44 -25.03
N TRP A 21 -13.29 1.27 -25.00
CA TRP A 21 -13.98 1.77 -26.20
C TRP A 21 -13.31 2.99 -26.84
N ILE A 22 -12.49 3.72 -26.08
CA ILE A 22 -11.94 5.03 -26.48
C ILE A 22 -10.45 4.92 -26.79
N LEU A 23 -9.70 4.14 -26.01
CA LEU A 23 -8.25 4.03 -26.11
C LEU A 23 -7.84 2.87 -27.03
N PRO A 24 -6.76 3.05 -27.81
CA PRO A 24 -6.11 1.95 -28.51
C PRO A 24 -5.73 0.80 -27.55
N GLN A 25 -5.86 -0.44 -28.01
CA GLN A 25 -5.58 -1.63 -27.19
C GLN A 25 -4.11 -1.70 -26.73
N ASP A 26 -3.18 -1.22 -27.56
CA ASP A 26 -1.75 -1.15 -27.20
C ASP A 26 -1.51 -0.16 -26.05
N LEU A 27 -2.24 0.96 -26.02
CA LEU A 27 -2.16 1.92 -24.92
C LEU A 27 -2.71 1.32 -23.62
N LEU A 28 -3.82 0.57 -23.68
CA LEU A 28 -4.37 -0.11 -22.50
C LEU A 28 -3.39 -1.14 -21.95
N LEU A 29 -2.69 -1.87 -22.82
CA LEU A 29 -1.66 -2.82 -22.41
C LEU A 29 -0.47 -2.11 -21.75
N LYS A 30 0.02 -1.01 -22.32
CA LYS A 30 1.07 -0.17 -21.71
C LYS A 30 0.69 0.33 -20.33
N LEU A 31 -0.54 0.83 -20.18
CA LEU A 31 -1.08 1.28 -18.90
C LEU A 31 -1.16 0.13 -17.89
N LEU A 32 -1.61 -1.06 -18.33
CA LEU A 32 -1.63 -2.24 -17.49
C LEU A 32 -0.22 -2.64 -17.03
N ARG A 33 0.79 -2.62 -17.90
CA ARG A 33 2.18 -2.98 -17.57
C ARG A 33 2.81 -2.07 -16.52
N ILE A 34 2.55 -0.76 -16.59
CA ILE A 34 3.16 0.24 -15.68
C ILE A 34 2.39 0.41 -14.35
N THR A 35 1.10 0.06 -14.32
CA THR A 35 0.24 0.27 -13.14
C THR A 35 0.78 -0.36 -11.84
N PRO A 36 1.30 -1.60 -11.81
CA PRO A 36 1.84 -2.19 -10.59
C PRO A 36 3.03 -1.39 -10.03
N LEU A 37 3.89 -0.86 -10.90
CA LEU A 37 5.03 -0.04 -10.48
C LEU A 37 4.57 1.31 -9.91
N ILE A 38 3.67 2.02 -10.60
CA ILE A 38 3.16 3.32 -10.12
C ILE A 38 2.46 3.17 -8.77
N SER A 39 1.57 2.19 -8.65
CA SER A 39 0.81 1.96 -7.44
C SER A 39 1.70 1.49 -6.27
N SER A 40 2.69 0.62 -6.51
CA SER A 40 3.66 0.23 -5.47
C SER A 40 4.61 1.38 -5.08
N THR A 41 4.94 2.28 -6.02
CA THR A 41 5.66 3.53 -5.71
C THR A 41 4.84 4.41 -4.76
N ALA A 42 3.54 4.58 -5.04
CA ALA A 42 2.64 5.32 -4.17
C ALA A 42 2.54 4.68 -2.77
N ASN A 43 2.51 3.35 -2.68
CA ASN A 43 2.54 2.62 -1.40
C ASN A 43 3.82 2.92 -0.61
N LEU A 44 4.98 2.87 -1.26
CA LEU A 44 6.27 3.16 -0.62
C LEU A 44 6.38 4.61 -0.18
N MET A 45 5.95 5.56 -1.03
CA MET A 45 5.92 6.98 -0.68
C MET A 45 5.02 7.21 0.54
N TRP A 46 3.82 6.64 0.55
CA TRP A 46 2.93 6.71 1.71
C TRP A 46 3.55 6.11 2.97
N ALA A 47 4.25 4.97 2.84
CA ALA A 47 4.92 4.34 3.97
C ALA A 47 6.09 5.18 4.52
N ALA A 48 6.82 5.89 3.65
CA ALA A 48 7.86 6.83 4.04
C ALA A 48 7.26 8.05 4.74
N ASP A 49 6.19 8.62 4.19
CA ASP A 49 5.46 9.73 4.81
C ASP A 49 4.96 9.32 6.20
N GLU A 50 4.27 8.17 6.31
CA GLU A 50 3.80 7.59 7.57
C GLU A 50 4.91 7.50 8.60
N TYR A 51 6.07 6.98 8.20
CA TYR A 51 7.22 6.91 9.09
C TYR A 51 7.64 8.31 9.56
N MET A 52 7.80 9.27 8.66
CA MET A 52 8.29 10.62 8.99
C MET A 52 7.36 11.34 9.98
N PHE A 53 6.06 11.43 9.72
CA PHE A 53 5.17 12.18 10.63
C PHE A 53 4.77 11.37 11.86
N LEU A 54 4.63 10.03 11.80
CA LEU A 54 4.25 9.26 12.98
C LEU A 54 5.41 9.07 13.96
N SER A 55 6.64 8.87 13.46
CA SER A 55 7.82 8.80 14.33
C SER A 55 8.08 10.10 15.08
N SER A 56 7.63 11.25 14.54
CA SER A 56 7.72 12.53 15.24
C SER A 56 6.99 12.51 16.59
N TRP A 57 5.92 11.73 16.75
CA TRP A 57 5.23 11.59 18.04
C TRP A 57 6.06 10.88 19.13
N LEU A 58 7.20 10.29 18.77
CA LEU A 58 8.08 9.55 19.68
C LEU A 58 9.20 10.40 20.28
N SER A 59 9.26 11.70 19.97
CA SER A 59 10.29 12.58 20.52
C SER A 59 10.25 12.62 22.05
N PRO A 60 11.40 12.41 22.74
CA PRO A 60 11.48 12.55 24.18
C PRO A 60 11.14 13.96 24.69
N ALA A 61 11.38 14.99 23.87
CA ALA A 61 11.24 16.40 24.26
C ALA A 61 9.80 16.80 24.63
N TYR A 62 8.79 16.09 24.13
CA TYR A 62 7.38 16.39 24.36
C TYR A 62 6.56 15.13 24.65
N ARG A 63 7.18 14.10 25.26
CA ARG A 63 6.52 12.80 25.48
C ARG A 63 5.22 12.89 26.28
N VAL A 64 5.16 13.77 27.27
CA VAL A 64 3.93 13.99 28.08
C VAL A 64 2.81 14.54 27.21
N GLN A 65 3.10 15.56 26.39
CA GLN A 65 2.16 16.18 25.47
C GLN A 65 1.74 15.19 24.37
N ALA A 66 2.68 14.44 23.81
CA ALA A 66 2.42 13.40 22.82
C ALA A 66 1.47 12.34 23.37
N ASN A 67 1.72 11.82 24.58
CA ASN A 67 0.85 10.84 25.22
C ASN A 67 -0.57 11.36 25.45
N ALA A 68 -0.72 12.67 25.73
CA ALA A 68 -2.02 13.29 25.94
C ALA A 68 -2.80 13.55 24.63
N LEU A 69 -2.10 13.96 23.56
CA LEU A 69 -2.73 14.46 22.33
C LEU A 69 -2.83 13.42 21.22
N LEU A 70 -1.90 12.47 21.16
CA LEU A 70 -1.82 11.47 20.10
C LEU A 70 -3.13 10.70 19.88
N PRO A 71 -3.84 10.20 20.91
CA PRO A 71 -5.05 9.39 20.68
C PRO A 71 -6.16 10.17 19.96
N ALA A 72 -6.42 11.40 20.39
CA ALA A 72 -7.44 12.27 19.80
C ALA A 72 -7.06 12.69 18.37
N TRP A 73 -5.79 13.04 18.16
CA TRP A 73 -5.27 13.36 16.82
C TRP A 73 -5.39 12.15 15.89
N PHE A 74 -4.96 10.98 16.34
CA PHE A 74 -4.95 9.74 15.56
C PHE A 74 -6.37 9.25 15.23
N ALA A 75 -7.34 9.43 16.13
CA ALA A 75 -8.74 9.11 15.87
C ALA A 75 -9.31 9.89 14.67
N THR A 76 -8.80 11.11 14.42
CA THR A 76 -9.20 11.96 13.30
C THR A 76 -8.39 11.67 12.05
N TRP A 77 -7.06 11.61 12.20
CA TRP A 77 -6.14 11.40 11.08
C TRP A 77 -6.20 9.97 10.53
N GLY A 78 -6.17 8.95 11.38
CA GLY A 78 -6.05 7.54 10.97
C GLY A 78 -7.19 7.07 10.08
N LYS A 79 -8.41 7.59 10.28
CA LYS A 79 -9.54 7.32 9.38
C LYS A 79 -9.27 7.85 7.97
N LYS A 80 -8.77 9.08 7.85
CA LYS A 80 -8.45 9.71 6.56
C LYS A 80 -7.26 9.04 5.89
N GLY A 81 -6.19 8.76 6.65
CA GLY A 81 -4.99 8.09 6.16
C GLY A 81 -5.28 6.71 5.57
N SER A 82 -6.21 5.96 6.18
CA SER A 82 -6.57 4.62 5.68
C SER A 82 -7.14 4.60 4.26
N HIS A 83 -7.69 5.71 3.74
CA HIS A 83 -8.24 5.74 2.38
C HIS A 83 -7.16 5.56 1.30
N VAL A 84 -5.94 6.06 1.52
CA VAL A 84 -4.83 5.92 0.58
C VAL A 84 -4.42 4.45 0.46
N LEU A 85 -4.35 3.74 1.59
CA LEU A 85 -4.05 2.31 1.64
C LEU A 85 -5.07 1.48 0.86
N PHE A 86 -6.36 1.78 1.02
CA PHE A 86 -7.44 1.01 0.38
C PHE A 86 -7.62 1.28 -1.11
N SER A 87 -6.97 2.28 -1.69
CA SER A 87 -6.98 2.52 -3.13
C SER A 87 -5.75 1.94 -3.83
N SER A 88 -4.56 2.16 -3.27
CA SER A 88 -3.28 1.87 -3.92
C SER A 88 -2.87 0.39 -3.90
N PHE A 89 -3.07 -0.33 -2.78
CA PHE A 89 -2.76 -1.76 -2.68
C PHE A 89 -3.60 -2.66 -3.60
N PRO A 90 -4.94 -2.51 -3.66
CA PRO A 90 -5.75 -3.31 -4.58
C PRO A 90 -5.37 -3.08 -6.05
N LEU A 91 -4.97 -1.86 -6.42
CA LEU A 91 -4.50 -1.56 -7.77
C LEU A 91 -3.23 -2.32 -8.11
N SER A 92 -2.21 -2.30 -7.24
CA SER A 92 -0.98 -3.08 -7.43
C SER A 92 -1.28 -4.57 -7.59
N LEU A 93 -2.20 -5.08 -6.77
CA LEU A 93 -2.54 -6.50 -6.76
C LEU A 93 -3.29 -6.93 -8.02
N VAL A 94 -4.37 -6.23 -8.37
CA VAL A 94 -5.20 -6.57 -9.54
C VAL A 94 -4.40 -6.42 -10.82
N ALA A 95 -3.69 -5.30 -10.99
CA ALA A 95 -2.86 -5.11 -12.18
C ALA A 95 -1.72 -6.12 -12.23
N GLY A 96 -1.06 -6.43 -11.10
CA GLY A 96 -0.02 -7.45 -11.03
C GLY A 96 -0.53 -8.84 -11.48
N ILE A 97 -1.70 -9.26 -10.97
CA ILE A 97 -2.32 -10.53 -11.33
C ILE A 97 -2.68 -10.56 -12.83
N LEU A 98 -3.30 -9.50 -13.35
CA LEU A 98 -3.64 -9.43 -14.79
C LEU A 98 -2.38 -9.52 -15.66
N ASN A 99 -1.27 -8.92 -15.24
CA ASN A 99 0.00 -8.99 -15.96
C ASN A 99 0.62 -10.40 -15.96
N ILE A 100 0.41 -11.22 -14.91
CA ILE A 100 0.84 -12.63 -14.92
C ILE A 100 0.17 -13.40 -16.06
N PHE A 101 -1.11 -13.12 -16.33
CA PHE A 101 -1.88 -13.81 -17.37
C PHE A 101 -1.66 -13.25 -18.77
N THR A 102 -1.26 -11.98 -18.88
CA THR A 102 -1.17 -11.27 -20.16
C THR A 102 0.26 -11.05 -20.65
N SER A 103 1.28 -11.21 -19.81
CA SER A 103 2.68 -11.19 -20.24
C SER A 103 2.99 -12.41 -21.11
N GLU A 104 3.87 -12.25 -22.10
CA GLU A 104 4.34 -13.36 -22.94
C GLU A 104 5.67 -13.91 -22.42
N ASP A 105 6.50 -13.05 -21.82
CA ASP A 105 7.79 -13.43 -21.24
C ASP A 105 7.65 -14.18 -19.90
N VAL A 106 8.28 -15.36 -19.80
CA VAL A 106 8.28 -16.18 -18.58
C VAL A 106 8.95 -15.45 -17.42
N THR A 107 10.02 -14.70 -17.68
CA THR A 107 10.73 -13.96 -16.64
C THR A 107 9.89 -12.79 -16.12
N GLY A 108 9.21 -12.07 -17.02
CA GLY A 108 8.21 -11.04 -16.69
C GLY A 108 7.10 -11.59 -15.80
N LYS A 109 6.53 -12.76 -16.13
CA LYS A 109 5.54 -13.43 -15.27
C LYS A 109 6.08 -13.74 -13.88
N MET A 110 7.32 -14.22 -13.78
CA MET A 110 7.95 -14.50 -12.48
C MET A 110 8.10 -13.23 -11.64
N TRP A 111 8.54 -12.12 -12.24
CA TRP A 111 8.65 -10.83 -11.57
C TRP A 111 7.29 -10.27 -11.13
N TYR A 112 6.27 -10.34 -11.99
CA TYR A 112 4.90 -9.97 -11.59
C TYR A 112 4.37 -10.87 -10.46
N GLY A 113 4.63 -12.18 -10.53
CA GLY A 113 4.28 -13.14 -9.49
C GLY A 113 4.93 -12.83 -8.15
N ALA A 114 6.23 -12.52 -8.14
CA ALA A 114 6.96 -12.11 -6.94
C ALA A 114 6.38 -10.82 -6.36
N GLY A 115 6.11 -9.80 -7.19
CA GLY A 115 5.51 -8.55 -6.74
C GLY A 115 4.14 -8.75 -6.12
N VAL A 116 3.29 -9.60 -6.72
CA VAL A 116 1.99 -9.99 -6.15
C VAL A 116 2.15 -10.72 -4.81
N ALA A 117 3.09 -11.66 -4.72
CA ALA A 117 3.33 -12.41 -3.49
C ALA A 117 3.78 -11.50 -2.32
N PHE A 118 4.71 -10.57 -2.57
CA PHE A 118 5.12 -9.58 -1.57
C PHE A 118 4.03 -8.57 -1.22
N THR A 119 3.21 -8.16 -2.21
CA THR A 119 2.02 -7.35 -1.95
C THR A 119 1.03 -8.08 -1.04
N PHE A 120 0.87 -9.40 -1.21
CA PHE A 120 0.08 -10.21 -0.27
C PHE A 120 0.73 -10.32 1.11
N ALA A 121 2.06 -10.45 1.17
CA ALA A 121 2.81 -10.54 2.42
C ALA A 121 2.60 -9.32 3.34
N HIS A 122 2.34 -8.14 2.77
CA HIS A 122 1.92 -6.96 3.54
C HIS A 122 0.74 -7.26 4.50
N PHE A 123 -0.26 -8.01 4.03
CA PHE A 123 -1.46 -8.30 4.81
C PHE A 123 -1.22 -9.27 5.97
N LEU A 124 -0.10 -10.01 5.99
CA LEU A 124 0.29 -10.85 7.13
C LEU A 124 0.48 -10.03 8.41
N TYR A 125 0.84 -8.75 8.27
CA TYR A 125 0.98 -7.82 9.38
C TYR A 125 -0.33 -7.16 9.81
N GLY A 126 -1.41 -7.35 9.04
CA GLY A 126 -2.69 -6.64 9.20
C GLY A 126 -3.30 -6.80 10.59
N LYS A 127 -3.29 -8.03 11.15
CA LYS A 127 -3.84 -8.27 12.50
C LYS A 127 -3.10 -7.47 13.59
N LYS A 128 -1.76 -7.50 13.56
CA LYS A 128 -0.91 -6.75 14.51
C LYS A 128 -1.08 -5.25 14.30
N ALA A 129 -1.08 -4.80 13.05
CA ALA A 129 -1.28 -3.40 12.69
C ALA A 129 -2.62 -2.88 13.23
N LEU A 130 -3.74 -3.55 12.94
CA LEU A 130 -5.06 -3.14 13.41
C LEU A 130 -5.16 -3.09 14.93
N ARG A 131 -4.54 -4.05 15.65
CA ARG A 131 -4.48 -4.03 17.11
C ARG A 131 -3.77 -2.78 17.64
N LEU A 132 -2.60 -2.48 17.08
CA LEU A 132 -1.78 -1.33 17.51
C LEU A 132 -2.44 0.01 17.14
N LEU A 133 -3.02 0.11 15.95
CA LEU A 133 -3.79 1.28 15.52
C LEU A 133 -4.98 1.56 16.46
N ALA A 134 -5.68 0.49 16.89
CA ALA A 134 -6.74 0.62 17.89
C ALA A 134 -6.20 1.06 19.26
N ALA A 135 -5.08 0.49 19.70
CA ALA A 135 -4.44 0.88 20.96
C ALA A 135 -4.01 2.35 20.96
N ILE A 136 -3.36 2.83 19.88
CA ILE A 136 -3.00 4.25 19.70
C ILE A 136 -4.23 5.13 19.81
N ARG A 137 -5.30 4.79 19.07
CA ARG A 137 -6.56 5.54 19.05
C ARG A 137 -7.23 5.60 20.42
N ASN A 138 -7.17 4.51 21.19
CA ASN A 138 -7.79 4.41 22.51
C ASN A 138 -6.89 4.94 23.64
N GLY A 139 -5.67 5.37 23.31
CA GLY A 139 -4.70 5.85 24.28
C GLY A 139 -4.17 4.74 25.19
N GLU A 140 -3.97 3.55 24.63
CA GLU A 140 -3.46 2.38 25.33
C GLU A 140 -1.95 2.20 25.07
N PRO A 141 -1.16 1.81 26.10
CA PRO A 141 -1.52 1.78 27.52
C PRO A 141 -1.89 3.19 28.04
N LYS A 142 -2.79 3.26 29.02
CA LYS A 142 -3.29 4.54 29.56
C LYS A 142 -2.12 5.43 30.01
N GLY A 143 -2.11 6.67 29.50
CA GLY A 143 -1.05 7.65 29.79
C GLY A 143 0.27 7.39 29.05
N ASN A 144 0.36 6.37 28.21
CA ASN A 144 1.56 6.02 27.45
C ASN A 144 1.25 5.55 26.01
N ALA A 145 0.33 6.24 25.33
CA ALA A 145 -0.07 5.93 23.94
C ALA A 145 1.10 5.92 22.94
N THR A 146 2.18 6.66 23.22
CA THR A 146 3.41 6.65 22.41
C THR A 146 4.12 5.30 22.40
N GLU A 147 3.84 4.41 23.36
CA GLU A 147 4.39 3.04 23.35
C GLU A 147 3.78 2.21 22.22
N SER A 148 2.44 2.21 22.10
CA SER A 148 1.76 1.55 20.98
C SER A 148 2.17 2.14 19.62
N MET A 149 2.46 3.45 19.58
CA MET A 149 3.03 4.08 18.38
C MET A 149 4.43 3.55 18.06
N ARG A 150 5.30 3.39 19.07
CA ARG A 150 6.64 2.83 18.87
C ARG A 150 6.56 1.40 18.32
N GLU A 151 5.77 0.54 18.96
CA GLU A 151 5.55 -0.84 18.51
C GLU A 151 4.99 -0.89 17.08
N TRP A 152 4.12 0.06 16.72
CA TRP A 152 3.58 0.17 15.36
C TRP A 152 4.67 0.59 14.37
N ILE A 153 5.51 1.59 14.70
CA ILE A 153 6.61 2.04 13.84
C ILE A 153 7.63 0.93 13.59
N GLU A 154 8.00 0.17 14.62
CA GLU A 154 8.93 -0.96 14.48
C GLU A 154 8.38 -2.03 13.54
N MET A 155 7.11 -2.41 13.72
CA MET A 155 6.42 -3.35 12.83
C MET A 155 6.29 -2.77 11.41
N HIS A 156 5.95 -1.49 11.29
CA HIS A 156 5.78 -0.79 10.02
C HIS A 156 7.07 -0.81 9.20
N LEU A 157 8.20 -0.43 9.80
CA LEU A 157 9.51 -0.49 9.15
C LEU A 157 9.86 -1.91 8.70
N PHE A 158 9.64 -2.89 9.57
CA PHE A 158 9.90 -4.29 9.24
C PHE A 158 9.03 -4.77 8.08
N ARG A 159 7.73 -4.43 8.07
CA ARG A 159 6.81 -4.72 6.96
C ARG A 159 7.29 -4.04 5.67
N VAL A 160 7.69 -2.78 5.73
CA VAL A 160 8.16 -2.04 4.54
C VAL A 160 9.36 -2.74 3.91
N VAL A 161 10.33 -3.14 4.72
CA VAL A 161 11.56 -3.80 4.21
C VAL A 161 11.31 -5.23 3.72
N THR A 162 10.37 -5.96 4.32
CA THR A 162 10.15 -7.39 4.00
C THR A 162 9.02 -7.65 3.01
N ALA A 163 8.15 -6.66 2.76
CA ALA A 163 7.01 -6.79 1.85
C ALA A 163 6.95 -5.64 0.84
N ASP A 164 6.82 -4.40 1.31
CA ASP A 164 6.47 -3.27 0.43
C ASP A 164 7.62 -2.94 -0.55
N ALA A 165 8.87 -2.88 -0.07
CA ALA A 165 10.04 -2.61 -0.91
C ALA A 165 10.38 -3.76 -1.87
N PRO A 166 10.38 -5.05 -1.44
CA PRO A 166 10.51 -6.18 -2.36
C PRO A 166 9.41 -6.23 -3.43
N ALA A 167 8.16 -5.86 -3.10
CA ALA A 167 7.08 -5.77 -4.08
C ALA A 167 7.39 -4.71 -5.15
N PHE A 168 7.80 -3.51 -4.74
CA PHE A 168 8.21 -2.45 -5.65
C PHE A 168 9.37 -2.88 -6.57
N VAL A 169 10.44 -3.45 -6.00
CA VAL A 169 11.59 -3.94 -6.78
C VAL A 169 11.15 -4.99 -7.80
N SER A 170 10.25 -5.89 -7.39
CA SER A 170 9.73 -6.93 -8.27
C SER A 170 8.92 -6.35 -9.44
N PHE A 171 8.05 -5.37 -9.18
CA PHE A 171 7.29 -4.70 -10.23
C PHE A 171 8.15 -3.80 -11.13
N ALA A 172 9.25 -3.24 -10.63
CA ALA A 172 10.23 -2.54 -11.45
C ALA A 172 10.91 -3.52 -12.42
N GLY A 173 11.35 -4.69 -11.92
CA GLY A 173 11.89 -5.77 -12.74
C GLY A 173 10.89 -6.26 -13.78
N ALA A 174 9.63 -6.44 -13.38
CA ALA A 174 8.56 -6.86 -14.28
C ALA A 174 8.35 -5.87 -15.44
N LEU A 175 8.32 -4.56 -15.14
CA LEU A 175 8.18 -3.54 -16.17
C LEU A 175 9.34 -3.56 -17.17
N LEU A 176 10.58 -3.72 -16.69
CA LEU A 176 11.76 -3.79 -17.57
C LEU A 176 11.64 -4.97 -18.56
N MET A 177 11.13 -6.11 -18.10
CA MET A 177 10.89 -7.27 -18.97
C MET A 177 9.71 -7.07 -19.92
N ALA A 178 8.74 -6.24 -19.55
CA ALA A 178 7.56 -5.98 -20.36
C ALA A 178 7.75 -4.89 -21.43
N ILE A 179 8.81 -4.06 -21.37
CA ILE A 179 9.06 -3.00 -22.36
C ILE A 179 9.05 -3.54 -23.81
N PRO A 180 9.71 -4.66 -24.14
CA PRO A 180 9.68 -5.21 -25.50
C PRO A 180 8.31 -5.70 -25.96
N GLU A 181 7.40 -6.05 -25.03
CA GLU A 181 6.05 -6.50 -25.35
C GLU A 181 5.13 -5.35 -25.80
N VAL A 182 5.53 -4.10 -25.54
CA VAL A 182 4.71 -2.92 -25.79
C VAL A 182 5.41 -1.85 -26.64
N SER A 183 6.64 -2.09 -27.09
CA SER A 183 7.42 -1.19 -27.95
C SER A 183 7.02 -1.25 -29.40
#